data_AF-A0AAU4W164-F1
#
_entry.id   AF-A0AAU4W164-F1
#
_cell.length_a   1.000
_cell.length_b   1.000
_cell.length_c   1.000
_cell.angle_alpha   90.00
_cell.angle_beta   90.00
_cell.angle_gamma   90.00
#
_symmetry.space_group_name_H-M   'P 1'
#
loop_
_entity.id
_entity.type
_entity.pdbx_description
1 polymer ?
#
loop_
_entity_poly.entity_id
_entity_poly.type
_entity_poly.pdbx_seq_one_letter_code
_entity_poly.pdbx_strand_id
1 'polypeptide(L)' 'MAIRTPGGPLRVHLGVCGMGKGKPIGREQARRMLADGVEPCPYCCPDTALGMPG' A
#
# COMPACT_ATOMS: atom_id res chain seq x y z
N MET A 1 -6.16 8.56 4.23
CA MET A 1 -5.21 7.43 4.19
C MET A 1 -4.31 7.60 2.99
N ALA A 2 -3.03 7.88 3.20
CA ALA A 2 -2.08 8.27 2.15
C ALA A 2 -1.09 7.15 1.87
N ILE A 3 -1.36 6.29 0.91
CA ILE A 3 -0.59 5.05 0.75
C ILE A 3 0.83 5.35 0.22
N ARG A 4 1.87 4.64 0.66
CA ARG A 4 3.27 4.94 0.27
C ARG A 4 3.95 3.71 -0.32
N THR A 5 4.90 3.90 -1.22
CA THR A 5 5.87 2.87 -1.66
C THR A 5 7.19 3.05 -0.91
N PRO A 6 8.00 2.00 -0.67
CA PRO A 6 9.38 2.19 -0.20
C PRO A 6 10.32 2.56 -1.37
N GLY A 7 11.51 3.06 -1.06
CA GLY A 7 12.59 3.28 -2.04
C GLY A 7 13.27 1.99 -2.56
N GLY A 8 12.64 0.83 -2.35
CA GLY A 8 13.05 -0.51 -2.78
C GLY A 8 11.87 -1.22 -3.47
N PRO A 9 11.78 -2.57 -3.49
CA PRO A 9 10.71 -3.27 -4.20
C PRO A 9 9.34 -2.72 -3.81
N LEU A 10 8.55 -2.40 -4.83
CA LEU A 10 7.27 -1.70 -4.71
C LEU A 10 6.37 -2.48 -3.73
N ARG A 11 5.96 -1.82 -2.65
CA ARG A 11 4.99 -2.34 -1.69
C ARG A 11 3.98 -1.27 -1.35
N VAL A 12 2.74 -1.69 -1.11
CA VAL A 12 1.65 -0.80 -0.73
C VAL A 12 1.66 -0.64 0.79
N HIS A 13 1.67 0.58 1.33
CA HIS A 13 1.65 0.84 2.77
C HIS A 13 0.48 1.75 3.14
N LEU A 14 -0.18 1.59 4.30
CA LEU A 14 -1.11 2.60 4.80
C LEU A 14 -0.40 3.93 5.12
N GLY A 15 -1.08 5.06 5.02
CA GLY A 15 -0.43 6.37 5.24
C GLY A 15 0.04 6.70 6.63
N VAL A 16 -0.35 5.89 7.60
CA VAL A 16 0.14 5.93 8.99
C VAL A 16 1.38 5.04 9.20
N CYS A 17 1.80 4.29 8.17
CA CYS A 17 2.90 3.33 8.25
C CYS A 17 4.24 4.08 8.22
N GLY A 18 4.95 4.13 9.36
CA GLY A 18 6.25 4.81 9.49
C GLY A 18 7.37 4.22 8.63
N MET A 19 7.16 3.04 8.04
CA MET A 19 8.08 2.37 7.12
C MET A 19 7.85 2.73 5.65
N GLY A 20 6.68 3.27 5.30
CA GLY A 20 6.38 3.67 3.93
C GLY A 20 7.18 4.93 3.57
N LYS A 21 8.18 4.80 2.69
CA LYS A 21 9.02 5.93 2.25
C LYS A 21 8.77 6.28 0.80
N GLY A 22 7.75 7.10 0.55
CA GLY A 22 7.36 7.48 -0.81
C GLY A 22 6.27 8.55 -0.84
N LYS A 23 5.82 8.87 -2.06
CA LYS A 23 4.73 9.83 -2.27
C LYS A 23 3.40 9.22 -1.78
N PRO A 24 2.54 10.02 -1.15
CA PRO A 24 1.21 9.58 -0.78
C PRO A 24 0.37 9.34 -2.04
N ILE A 25 -0.24 8.16 -2.14
CA ILE A 25 -1.20 7.80 -3.20
C ILE A 25 -2.60 7.61 -2.62
N GLY A 26 -3.60 7.76 -3.48
CA GLY A 26 -5.01 7.57 -3.12
C GLY A 26 -5.41 6.11 -2.96
N ARG A 27 -6.61 5.90 -2.40
CA ARG A 27 -7.21 4.57 -2.15
C ARG A 27 -7.35 3.74 -3.43
N GLU A 28 -7.89 4.36 -4.48
CA GLU A 28 -8.07 3.75 -5.82
C GLU A 28 -6.73 3.32 -6.44
N GLN A 29 -5.73 4.20 -6.37
CA GLN A 29 -4.40 3.91 -6.92
C GLN A 29 -3.74 2.72 -6.22
N ALA A 30 -3.87 2.65 -4.89
CA ALA A 30 -3.40 1.50 -4.14
C ALA A 30 -4.13 0.21 -4.49
N ARG A 31 -5.45 0.27 -4.73
CA ARG A 31 -6.23 -0.87 -5.20
C ARG A 31 -5.72 -1.38 -6.54
N ARG A 32 -5.45 -0.48 -7.49
CA ARG A 32 -4.86 -0.85 -8.79
C ARG A 32 -3.49 -1.50 -8.62
N MET A 33 -2.63 -0.93 -7.78
CA MET A 33 -1.30 -1.51 -7.54
C MET A 33 -1.37 -2.91 -6.95
N LEU A 34 -2.26 -3.15 -5.99
CA LEU A 34 -2.50 -4.50 -5.45
C LEU A 34 -3.02 -5.44 -6.56
N ALA A 35 -3.93 -4.97 -7.42
CA ALA A 35 -4.42 -5.75 -8.57
C ALA A 35 -3.32 -6.03 -9.62
N ASP A 36 -2.35 -5.13 -9.77
CA ASP A 36 -1.18 -5.28 -10.64
C ASP A 36 -0.11 -6.21 -10.04
N GLY A 37 -0.37 -6.80 -8.86
CA GLY A 37 0.53 -7.75 -8.20
C GLY A 37 1.58 -7.11 -7.29
N VAL A 38 1.43 -5.83 -6.96
CA VAL A 38 2.29 -5.17 -5.96
C VAL A 38 1.96 -5.71 -4.58
N GLU A 39 2.96 -6.17 -3.84
CA GLU A 39 2.71 -6.74 -2.52
C GLU A 39 2.22 -5.69 -1.50
N PRO A 40 1.23 -6.04 -0.67
CA PRO A 40 0.91 -5.25 0.50
C PRO A 40 2.06 -5.30 1.52
N CYS A 41 2.22 -4.25 2.31
CA CYS A 41 3.09 -4.28 3.47
C CYS A 41 2.52 -5.27 4.49
N PRO A 42 3.27 -6.31 4.90
CA PRO A 42 2.77 -7.35 5.80
C PRO A 42 2.46 -6.84 7.22
N TYR A 43 3.00 -5.67 7.60
CA TYR A 43 2.71 -5.03 8.88
C TYR A 43 1.48 -4.12 8.84
N CYS A 44 1.22 -3.53 7.67
CA CYS A 44 0.20 -2.50 7.52
C CYS A 44 -1.08 -3.05 6.88
N CYS A 45 -1.07 -4.28 6.34
CA CYS A 45 -2.19 -4.99 5.71
C CYS A 45 -3.17 -4.04 4.98
N PRO A 46 -2.67 -3.21 4.04
CA PRO A 46 -3.50 -2.22 3.37
C PRO A 46 -4.62 -2.88 2.57
N ASP A 47 -4.39 -4.04 1.99
CA ASP A 47 -5.39 -4.90 1.34
C ASP A 47 -6.62 -5.16 2.24
N THR A 48 -6.38 -5.58 3.48
CA THR A 48 -7.44 -5.82 4.49
C THR A 48 -8.15 -4.51 4.85
N ALA A 49 -7.40 -3.43 5.08
CA ALA A 49 -7.97 -2.11 5.35
C ALA A 49 -8.75 -1.52 4.14
N LEU A 50 -8.39 -1.94 2.93
CA LEU A 50 -9.04 -1.56 1.68
C LEU A 50 -10.26 -2.43 1.38
N GLY A 51 -10.49 -3.50 2.15
CA GLY A 51 -11.58 -4.46 1.95
C GLY A 51 -11.36 -5.34 0.72
N MET A 52 -10.11 -5.62 0.36
CA MET A 52 -9.80 -6.65 -0.62
C MET A 52 -9.46 -7.95 0.13
N PRO A 53 -10.11 -9.08 -0.18
CA PRO A 53 -9.64 -10.37 0.29
C PRO A 53 -8.25 -10.60 -0.31
N GLY A 54 -7.28 -10.90 0.56
CA GLY A 54 -5.94 -11.32 0.15
C GLY A 54 -5.97 -12.66 -0.59
#